data_AF-A0A1F2WE65-F1
#
_entry.id   AF-A0A1F2WE65-F1
#
_cell.length_a   1.000
_cell.length_b   1.000
_cell.length_c   1.000
_cell.angle_alpha   90.00
_cell.angle_beta   90.00
_cell.angle_gamma   90.00
#
_symmetry.space_group_name_H-M   'P 1'
#
loop_
_entity.id
_entity.type
_entity.pdbx_description
1 polymer ?
#
loop_
_entity_poly.entity_id
_entity_poly.type
_entity_poly.pdbx_seq_one_letter_code
_entity_poly.pdbx_strand_id
1 'polypeptide(L)'
;MGADEEAALNYSEADLRGPLALVVGSEGRGISGPVRRRLDLVVRIPMRGRVASLNAAVAGSILLFAAAGQRPTPAPGAPQAKDAAKSEPASEVVAESESTVTLESATEAELLPGDQ
;
A
#
# COMPACT_ATOMS: atom_id res chain seq x y z
N MET A 1 4.71 7.13 6.36
CA MET A 1 5.58 8.31 6.61
C MET A 1 4.93 9.56 6.04
N GLY A 2 4.86 10.65 6.81
CA GLY A 2 4.44 11.97 6.30
C GLY A 2 5.56 12.98 6.23
N ALA A 3 5.42 13.92 5.29
CA ALA A 3 6.23 15.14 5.19
C ALA A 3 5.49 16.31 5.86
N ASP A 4 6.06 16.90 6.90
CA ASP A 4 5.48 18.01 7.64
C ASP A 4 6.59 18.93 8.17
N GLU A 5 6.48 20.25 7.99
CA GLU A 5 7.51 21.23 8.39
C GLU A 5 7.64 21.39 9.91
N GLU A 6 6.56 21.13 10.65
CA GLU A 6 6.51 21.18 12.11
C GLU A 6 7.05 19.92 12.78
N ALA A 7 7.40 18.87 12.02
CA ALA A 7 7.86 17.62 12.60
C ALA A 7 9.16 17.80 13.38
N ALA A 8 9.24 17.21 14.58
CA ALA A 8 10.41 17.31 15.43
C ALA A 8 11.65 16.59 14.84
N LEU A 9 11.43 15.51 14.08
CA LEU A 9 12.47 14.65 13.53
C LEU A 9 12.88 15.12 12.12
N ASN A 10 14.18 15.27 11.86
CA ASN A 10 14.67 15.58 10.52
C ASN A 10 14.73 14.31 9.66
N TYR A 11 14.45 14.41 8.36
CA TYR A 11 14.45 13.24 7.46
C TYR A 11 15.77 12.45 7.46
N SER A 12 16.89 13.11 7.73
CA SER A 12 18.24 12.53 7.79
C SER A 12 18.49 11.66 9.02
N GLU A 13 17.67 11.79 10.07
CA GLU A 13 17.77 11.05 11.33
C GLU A 13 16.80 9.86 11.37
N ALA A 14 15.85 9.80 10.43
CA ALA A 14 14.88 8.72 10.31
C ALA A 14 15.44 7.53 9.52
N ASP A 15 15.06 6.32 9.92
CA ASP A 15 15.31 5.11 9.14
C ASP A 15 14.25 4.95 8.03
N LEU A 16 14.70 5.07 6.78
CA LEU A 16 13.88 5.01 5.57
C LEU A 16 14.14 3.75 4.74
N ARG A 17 14.86 2.77 5.30
CA ARG A 17 15.33 1.55 4.60
C ARG A 17 14.22 0.52 4.39
N GLY A 18 13.26 0.44 5.30
CA GLY A 18 12.12 -0.50 5.23
C GLY A 18 11.06 -0.14 4.18
N PRO A 19 9.99 -0.94 4.05
CA PRO A 19 8.82 -0.60 3.23
C PRO A 19 8.27 0.78 3.61
N LEU A 20 8.01 1.64 2.62
CA LEU A 20 7.71 3.06 2.87
C LEU A 20 6.60 3.57 1.95
N ALA A 21 5.49 3.98 2.55
CA ALA A 21 4.51 4.85 1.91
C ALA A 21 4.79 6.30 2.34
N LEU A 22 5.06 7.17 1.36
CA LEU A 22 5.21 8.61 1.56
C LEU A 22 3.87 9.32 1.36
N VAL A 23 3.45 10.08 2.37
CA VAL A 23 2.25 10.93 2.35
C VAL A 23 2.70 12.38 2.32
N VAL A 24 2.28 13.10 1.28
CA VAL A 24 2.52 14.55 1.15
C VAL A 24 1.18 15.27 1.30
N GLY A 25 1.18 16.35 2.07
CA GLY A 25 0.00 17.18 2.30
C GLY A 25 -0.44 17.99 1.07
N SER A 26 -1.65 18.53 1.11
CA SER A 26 -2.07 19.53 0.12
C SER A 26 -1.34 20.85 0.34
N GLU A 27 -1.01 21.57 -0.74
CA GLU A 27 -0.35 22.87 -0.64
C GLU A 27 -1.12 23.84 0.27
N GLY A 28 -0.38 24.60 1.09
CA GLY A 28 -0.90 25.56 2.07
C GLY A 28 -1.61 24.96 3.31
N ARG A 29 -2.21 23.77 3.23
CA ARG A 29 -2.91 23.13 4.37
C ARG A 29 -2.18 21.93 4.99
N GLY A 30 -1.11 21.45 4.37
CA GLY A 30 -0.33 20.32 4.88
C GLY A 30 -1.12 19.00 4.93
N ILE A 31 -0.74 18.13 5.85
CA ILE A 31 -1.38 16.82 6.07
C ILE A 31 -2.58 17.01 7.00
N SER A 32 -3.75 16.49 6.62
CA SER A 32 -4.96 16.62 7.44
C SER A 32 -4.81 15.90 8.79
N GLY A 33 -5.35 16.48 9.86
CA GLY A 33 -5.24 15.93 11.22
C GLY A 33 -5.61 14.44 11.37
N PRO A 34 -6.71 13.94 10.75
CA PRO A 34 -7.05 12.51 10.77
C PRO A 34 -6.01 11.62 10.09
N VAL A 35 -5.34 12.10 9.03
CA VAL A 35 -4.24 11.39 8.38
C VAL A 35 -2.97 11.47 9.21
N ARG A 36 -2.60 12.66 9.74
CA ARG A 36 -1.41 12.87 10.57
C ARG A 36 -1.38 11.95 11.81
N ARG A 37 -2.55 11.65 12.41
CA ARG A 37 -2.70 10.69 13.52
C ARG A 37 -2.53 9.20 13.15
N ARG A 38 -2.54 8.85 11.85
CA ARG A 38 -2.36 7.47 11.34
C ARG A 38 -0.96 7.22 10.78
N LEU A 39 -0.04 8.19 10.92
CA LEU A 39 1.32 8.06 10.42
C LEU A 39 2.23 7.56 11.54
N ASP A 40 2.93 6.46 11.26
CA ASP A 40 3.92 5.85 12.17
C ASP A 40 5.19 6.71 12.29
N LEU A 41 5.43 7.55 11.28
CA LEU A 41 6.60 8.41 11.13
C LEU A 41 6.20 9.72 10.45
N VAL A 42 6.60 10.84 11.02
CA VAL A 42 6.48 12.18 10.42
C VAL A 42 7.84 12.86 10.51
N VAL A 43 8.34 13.41 9.40
CA VAL A 43 9.64 14.07 9.34
C VAL A 43 9.55 15.42 8.62
N ARG A 44 10.51 16.29 8.91
CA ARG A 44 10.71 17.57 8.21
C ARG A 44 11.96 17.55 7.33
N ILE A 45 11.97 18.45 6.36
CA ILE A 45 13.19 18.87 5.64
C ILE A 45 13.68 20.16 6.31
N PRO A 46 14.91 20.23 6.85
CA PRO A 46 15.46 21.44 7.44
C PRO A 46 15.58 22.57 6.41
N MET A 47 14.75 23.61 6.55
CA MET A 47 14.80 24.82 5.73
C MET A 47 15.65 25.91 6.41
N ARG A 48 16.32 26.75 5.62
CA ARG A 48 17.08 27.91 6.11
C ARG A 48 16.42 29.21 5.66
N GLY A 49 16.42 30.22 6.52
CA GLY A 49 15.82 31.53 6.25
C GLY A 49 14.32 31.57 6.55
N ARG A 50 13.62 32.58 5.99
CA ARG A 50 12.19 32.84 6.23
C ARG A 50 11.31 32.32 5.08
N VAL A 51 11.50 31.06 4.71
CA VAL A 51 10.58 30.35 3.81
C VAL A 51 9.53 29.62 4.66
N ALA A 52 8.26 29.69 4.26
CA ALA A 52 7.19 29.00 4.96
C ALA A 52 7.30 27.48 4.75
N SER A 53 7.27 27.06 3.48
CA SER A 53 7.32 25.65 3.08
C SER A 53 8.06 25.46 1.76
N LEU A 54 8.38 24.20 1.44
CA LEU A 54 8.73 23.78 0.09
C LEU A 54 7.46 23.40 -0.69
N ASN A 55 7.50 23.51 -2.02
CA ASN A 55 6.48 22.91 -2.89
C ASN A 55 6.37 21.39 -2.61
N ALA A 56 5.13 20.88 -2.65
CA ALA A 56 4.82 19.49 -2.29
C ALA A 56 5.60 18.46 -3.12
N ALA A 57 5.74 18.68 -4.44
CA ALA A 57 6.49 17.78 -5.32
C ALA A 57 8.00 17.85 -5.06
N VAL A 58 8.54 19.03 -4.76
CA VAL A 58 9.96 19.21 -4.38
C VAL A 58 10.27 18.49 -3.06
N ALA A 59 9.44 18.70 -2.03
CA ALA A 59 9.58 17.99 -0.76
C ALA A 59 9.48 16.46 -0.94
N GLY A 60 8.49 15.99 -1.71
CA GLY A 60 8.35 14.58 -2.04
C GLY A 60 9.58 14.00 -2.74
N SER A 61 10.13 14.73 -3.73
CA SER A 61 11.32 14.32 -4.48
C SER A 61 12.56 14.18 -3.59
N ILE A 62 12.78 15.14 -2.68
CA ILE A 62 13.89 15.11 -1.72
C ILE A 62 13.78 13.90 -0.79
N LEU A 63 12.58 13.62 -0.26
CA LEU A 63 12.36 12.51 0.67
C LEU A 63 12.47 11.14 -0.01
N LEU A 64 11.97 11.00 -1.24
CA LEU A 64 12.15 9.78 -2.04
C LEU A 64 13.63 9.55 -2.40
N PHE A 65 14.37 10.60 -2.76
CA PHE A 65 15.80 10.52 -3.00
C PHE A 65 16.58 10.13 -1.74
N ALA A 66 16.25 10.72 -0.59
CA ALA A 66 16.87 10.36 0.69
C ALA A 66 16.58 8.91 1.08
N ALA A 67 15.34 8.44 0.92
CA ALA A 67 14.97 7.04 1.16
C ALA A 67 15.71 6.08 0.23
N ALA A 68 15.87 6.43 -1.06
CA ALA A 68 16.66 5.66 -2.01
C ALA A 68 18.14 5.61 -1.63
N GLY A 69 18.72 6.73 -1.18
CA GLY A 69 20.12 6.82 -0.76
C GLY A 69 20.46 6.06 0.54
N GLN A 70 19.47 5.82 1.42
CA GLN A 70 19.65 4.96 2.60
C GLN A 70 19.53 3.46 2.27
N ARG A 71 18.84 3.10 1.19
CA ARG A 71 18.58 1.71 0.82
C ARG A 71 19.80 1.09 0.15
N PRO A 72 20.10 -0.19 0.41
CA PRO A 72 21.05 -0.92 -0.44
C PRO A 72 20.49 -0.96 -1.87
N THR A 73 21.36 -0.79 -2.87
CA THR A 73 21.00 -1.07 -4.26
C THR A 73 20.47 -2.50 -4.36
N PRO A 74 19.23 -2.72 -4.84
CA PRO A 74 18.70 -4.07 -4.97
C PRO A 74 19.59 -4.89 -5.92
N ALA A 75 19.84 -6.14 -5.55
CA ALA A 75 20.55 -7.07 -6.42
C ALA A 75 19.79 -7.25 -7.76
N PRO A 76 20.48 -7.44 -8.90
CA PRO A 76 19.82 -7.70 -10.17
C PRO A 76 18.85 -8.88 -10.06
N GLY A 77 17.57 -8.65 -10.36
CA GLY A 77 16.50 -9.65 -10.27
C GLY A 77 15.67 -9.65 -8.98
N ALA A 78 15.87 -8.70 -8.05
CA ALA A 78 14.96 -8.53 -6.92
C ALA A 78 13.51 -8.23 -7.39
N PRO A 79 12.46 -8.81 -6.75
CA PRO A 79 11.07 -8.52 -7.11
C PRO A 79 10.77 -7.02 -7.03
N GLN A 80 10.15 -6.47 -8.07
CA GLN A 80 9.77 -5.06 -8.05
C GLN A 80 8.47 -4.89 -7.24
N ALA A 81 8.25 -3.69 -6.69
CA ALA A 81 7.05 -3.40 -5.91
C ALA A 81 5.72 -3.60 -6.68
N LYS A 82 5.78 -3.73 -8.01
CA LYS A 82 4.66 -4.07 -8.89
C LYS A 82 4.25 -5.56 -8.80
N ASP A 83 5.20 -6.43 -8.50
CA ASP A 83 5.01 -7.89 -8.47
C ASP A 83 4.40 -8.33 -7.12
N ALA A 84 4.78 -7.66 -6.03
CA ALA A 84 4.29 -7.93 -4.68
C ALA A 84 2.79 -7.59 -4.47
N ALA A 85 2.18 -6.80 -5.35
CA ALA A 85 0.78 -6.41 -5.26
C ALA A 85 -0.21 -7.48 -5.78
N LYS A 86 0.28 -8.66 -6.22
CA LYS A 86 -0.53 -9.74 -6.79
C LYS A 86 -0.67 -10.99 -5.91
N SER A 87 -0.02 -11.03 -4.74
CA SER A 87 -0.28 -12.07 -3.73
C SER A 87 -1.48 -11.67 -2.85
N GLU A 88 -2.65 -12.22 -3.19
CA GLU A 88 -3.85 -12.16 -2.36
C GLU A 88 -3.58 -12.82 -0.99
N PRO A 89 -4.07 -12.26 0.14
CA PRO A 89 -4.08 -12.98 1.41
C PRO A 89 -5.11 -14.10 1.33
N ALA A 90 -4.65 -15.35 1.34
CA ALA A 90 -5.52 -16.53 1.32
C ALA A 90 -6.49 -16.51 2.51
N SER A 91 -7.77 -16.71 2.23
CA SER A 91 -8.82 -16.84 3.26
C SER A 91 -8.68 -18.17 3.98
N GLU A 92 -8.37 -18.14 5.28
CA GLU A 92 -8.51 -19.32 6.14
C GLU A 92 -9.99 -19.52 6.49
N VAL A 93 -10.62 -20.47 5.81
CA VAL A 93 -12.02 -20.85 6.00
C VAL A 93 -12.10 -21.87 7.14
N VAL A 94 -12.70 -21.49 8.26
CA VAL A 94 -13.12 -22.46 9.29
C VAL A 94 -14.53 -22.93 8.95
N ALA A 95 -14.70 -24.24 8.78
CA ALA A 95 -15.95 -24.87 8.36
C ALA A 95 -16.52 -25.77 9.47
N GLU A 96 -17.84 -25.70 9.68
CA GLU A 96 -18.71 -26.78 10.16
C GLU A 96 -20.07 -26.58 9.44
N SER A 97 -20.58 -27.55 8.66
CA SER A 97 -21.50 -28.64 9.07
C SER A 97 -22.90 -28.14 9.50
N GLU A 98 -24.04 -28.73 9.15
CA GLU A 98 -24.38 -29.93 8.35
C GLU A 98 -25.14 -29.49 7.05
N SER A 99 -25.92 -30.28 6.27
CA SER A 99 -26.36 -31.68 6.31
C SER A 99 -26.66 -32.23 4.90
N THR A 100 -26.91 -33.55 4.80
CA THR A 100 -27.28 -34.27 3.57
C THR A 100 -28.78 -34.59 3.54
N VAL A 101 -29.44 -34.41 2.39
CA VAL A 101 -30.66 -35.15 2.03
C VAL A 101 -30.57 -35.62 0.58
N THR A 102 -30.52 -36.94 0.38
CA THR A 102 -30.65 -37.62 -0.92
C THR A 102 -32.08 -38.12 -1.10
N LEU A 103 -32.67 -37.92 -2.28
CA LEU A 103 -33.86 -38.66 -2.72
C LEU A 103 -33.68 -39.12 -4.17
N GLU A 104 -33.94 -40.41 -4.39
CA GLU A 104 -33.81 -41.11 -5.67
C GLU A 104 -35.07 -41.05 -6.54
N SER A 105 -34.86 -41.33 -7.84
CA SER A 105 -35.84 -41.94 -8.77
C SER A 105 -37.01 -41.03 -9.22
N ALA A 106 -37.63 -41.23 -10.40
CA ALA A 106 -37.51 -42.31 -11.39
C ALA A 106 -37.85 -41.80 -12.81
N THR A 107 -37.52 -42.60 -13.85
CA THR A 107 -38.20 -42.75 -15.18
C THR A 107 -38.45 -41.50 -16.06
N GLU A 108 -38.51 -41.52 -17.39
CA GLU A 108 -38.35 -42.49 -18.50
C GLU A 108 -37.61 -41.70 -19.62
N ALA A 109 -36.64 -42.22 -20.36
CA ALA A 109 -36.79 -43.21 -21.43
C ALA A 109 -37.85 -42.88 -22.50
N GLU A 110 -37.56 -41.93 -23.40
CA GLU A 110 -37.80 -42.22 -24.82
C GLU A 110 -36.78 -41.56 -25.76
N LEU A 111 -36.36 -42.34 -26.75
CA LEU A 111 -35.40 -42.04 -27.80
C LEU A 111 -36.17 -42.19 -29.11
N LEU A 112 -36.09 -41.26 -30.06
CA LEU A 112 -36.14 -41.52 -31.51
C LEU A 112 -35.71 -40.25 -32.31
N PRO A 113 -35.28 -40.35 -33.60
CA PRO A 113 -34.44 -39.36 -34.28
C PRO A 113 -35.05 -38.71 -35.54
N GLY A 114 -34.27 -37.85 -36.20
CA GLY A 114 -34.52 -37.24 -37.53
C GLY A 114 -34.71 -35.72 -37.41
N ASP A 115 -33.78 -34.87 -37.87
CA ASP A 115 -33.34 -34.58 -39.25
C ASP A 115 -34.32 -33.68 -40.03
N GLN A 116 -33.76 -32.72 -40.80
CA GLN A 116 -34.34 -31.46 -41.30
C GLN A 116 -34.35 -30.28 -40.31
#